data_AF-A0A954W258-F1
#
_entry.id   AF-A0A954W258-F1
#
_cell.length_a   1.000
_cell.length_b   1.000
_cell.length_c   1.000
_cell.angle_alpha   90.00
_cell.angle_beta   90.00
_cell.angle_gamma   90.00
#
_symmetry.space_group_name_H-M   'P 1'
#
loop_
_entity.id
_entity.type
_entity.pdbx_description
1 polymer ?
#
loop_
_entity_poly.entity_id
_entity_poly.type
_entity_poly.pdbx_seq_one_letter_code
_entity_poly.pdbx_strand_id
1 'polypeptide(L)'
;APEVFITDANEIIDWHLDGEYGDTQNDDELEGVMESIRWNVPPGLDIELDVEAGTQYKLQLLFAESCCNRGFDLFLEDEQMVDNMNVQRIQGGINNGSQGVFYTHTFTAGDGTLNITLGGSDPGAPDNNPILNGLTLEVLAGLLGDFNGNGALDAEDIDLLSAAANGAGGAQFDLTGDGNVDDADRDKWVVEIANTYYGDSDLDGEFSSTDFVRVFTAGEYEDAIDGNSTWSEGDWNGDGDFNSSDFVVAFQGGGFEIGPRTGVAAVPEPSAFGLWGLAACGLMGWLRRRIS
;
A
#
# COMPACT_ATOMS: atom_id res chain seq x y z
N ALA A 1 -12.90 5.63 3.15
CA ALA A 1 -11.90 6.57 2.60
C ALA A 1 -10.78 6.62 3.61
N PRO A 2 -9.52 6.44 3.20
CA PRO A 2 -8.40 6.54 4.13
C PRO A 2 -8.45 7.86 4.87
N GLU A 3 -8.17 7.87 6.18
CA GLU A 3 -8.07 9.13 6.91
C GLU A 3 -6.82 9.88 6.40
N VAL A 4 -6.97 11.21 6.28
CA VAL A 4 -5.91 12.12 5.83
C VAL A 4 -5.59 13.02 7.00
N PHE A 5 -4.37 12.90 7.53
CA PHE A 5 -3.86 13.83 8.52
C PHE A 5 -2.84 14.74 7.85
N ILE A 6 -3.03 16.04 8.01
CA ILE A 6 -2.05 17.04 7.61
C ILE A 6 -1.64 17.75 8.90
N THR A 7 -0.34 17.93 9.10
CA THR A 7 0.20 18.78 10.18
C THR A 7 -0.47 20.16 10.23
N ASP A 8 -0.25 20.93 11.29
CA ASP A 8 -0.74 22.32 11.40
C ASP A 8 -0.33 23.14 10.16
N ALA A 9 -1.26 23.29 9.23
CA ALA A 9 -1.05 23.88 7.93
C ALA A 9 -1.84 25.19 7.82
N ASN A 10 -1.19 26.20 7.26
CA ASN A 10 -1.86 27.42 6.85
C ASN A 10 -2.63 27.16 5.56
N GLU A 11 -3.64 27.99 5.31
CA GLU A 11 -4.49 27.89 4.12
C GLU A 11 -4.60 29.23 3.43
N ILE A 12 -4.54 29.19 2.11
CA ILE A 12 -4.94 30.31 1.26
C ILE A 12 -5.94 29.75 0.24
N ILE A 13 -7.19 30.21 0.32
CA ILE A 13 -8.28 29.72 -0.52
C ILE A 13 -8.18 30.30 -1.94
N ASP A 14 -7.80 31.57 -2.04
CA ASP A 14 -7.71 32.30 -3.31
C ASP A 14 -6.26 32.35 -3.83
N TRP A 15 -5.63 31.18 -3.98
CA TRP A 15 -4.23 31.10 -4.39
C TRP A 15 -4.06 31.06 -5.91
N HIS A 16 -4.80 30.21 -6.62
CA HIS A 16 -4.66 29.98 -8.07
C HIS A 16 -6.00 30.08 -8.80
N LEU A 17 -6.74 31.16 -8.55
CA LEU A 17 -8.08 31.42 -9.11
C LEU A 17 -8.15 31.53 -10.63
N ASP A 18 -7.02 31.79 -11.29
CA ASP A 18 -6.96 31.92 -12.75
C ASP A 18 -6.65 30.57 -13.44
N GLY A 19 -6.69 29.46 -12.70
CA GLY A 19 -6.55 28.11 -13.24
C GLY A 19 -7.64 27.79 -14.25
N GLU A 20 -7.24 27.30 -15.43
CA GLU A 20 -8.13 26.94 -16.55
C GLU A 20 -7.52 25.72 -17.24
N TYR A 21 -8.09 24.55 -16.97
CA TYR A 21 -7.57 23.26 -17.43
C TYR A 21 -8.45 22.61 -18.50
N GLY A 22 -9.62 23.17 -18.79
CA GLY A 22 -10.52 22.72 -19.86
C GLY A 22 -12.00 23.03 -19.58
N ASP A 23 -12.86 22.72 -20.57
CA ASP A 23 -14.28 23.09 -20.52
C ASP A 23 -15.22 22.01 -19.93
N THR A 24 -14.70 20.87 -19.43
CA THR A 24 -15.53 19.78 -18.91
C THR A 24 -15.79 19.91 -17.42
N GLN A 25 -16.83 19.23 -16.91
CA GLN A 25 -17.09 19.19 -15.47
C GLN A 25 -15.88 18.67 -14.66
N ASN A 26 -15.12 17.71 -15.19
CA ASN A 26 -13.93 17.20 -14.52
C ASN A 26 -12.81 18.26 -14.49
N ASP A 27 -12.77 19.14 -15.48
CA ASP A 27 -11.81 20.25 -15.52
C ASP A 27 -12.22 21.30 -14.49
N ASP A 28 -13.50 21.69 -14.42
CA ASP A 28 -14.05 22.60 -13.39
C ASP A 28 -13.76 22.08 -11.96
N GLU A 29 -13.91 20.77 -11.74
CA GLU A 29 -13.61 20.12 -10.45
C GLU A 29 -12.12 20.15 -10.12
N LEU A 30 -11.25 19.94 -11.11
CA LEU A 30 -9.80 20.06 -10.95
C LEU A 30 -9.40 21.51 -10.66
N GLU A 31 -9.99 22.48 -11.34
CA GLU A 31 -9.78 23.92 -11.11
C GLU A 31 -10.09 24.25 -9.65
N GLY A 32 -11.26 23.85 -9.16
CA GLY A 32 -11.65 24.05 -7.76
C GLY A 32 -10.66 23.46 -6.74
N VAL A 33 -10.04 22.31 -7.02
CA VAL A 33 -8.96 21.76 -6.17
C VAL A 33 -7.71 22.63 -6.23
N MET A 34 -7.36 23.12 -7.42
CA MET A 34 -6.14 23.88 -7.66
C MET A 34 -6.22 25.33 -7.16
N GLU A 35 -7.41 25.89 -6.96
CA GLU A 35 -7.61 27.26 -6.47
C GLU A 35 -6.95 27.53 -5.11
N SER A 36 -6.91 26.53 -4.22
CA SER A 36 -6.42 26.69 -2.85
C SER A 36 -5.08 26.00 -2.60
N ILE A 37 -4.42 26.36 -1.50
CA ILE A 37 -3.23 25.64 -1.00
C ILE A 37 -3.29 25.40 0.49
N ARG A 38 -2.73 24.27 0.91
CA ARG A 38 -2.11 24.09 2.23
C ARG A 38 -0.64 24.45 2.13
N TRP A 39 -0.11 25.14 3.15
CA TRP A 39 1.29 25.53 3.19
C TRP A 39 1.83 25.68 4.60
N ASN A 40 3.15 25.62 4.72
CA ASN A 40 3.82 25.90 5.98
C ASN A 40 5.20 26.54 5.77
N VAL A 41 5.80 27.04 6.85
CA VAL A 41 7.22 27.44 6.88
C VAL A 41 8.10 26.24 7.26
N PRO A 42 9.43 26.29 7.02
CA PRO A 42 10.34 25.24 7.50
C PRO A 42 10.12 24.89 8.98
N PRO A 43 10.11 23.60 9.37
CA PRO A 43 10.68 22.46 8.63
C PRO A 43 9.87 21.95 7.43
N GLY A 44 8.57 22.27 7.35
CA GLY A 44 7.76 21.92 6.18
C GLY A 44 6.31 21.57 6.51
N LEU A 45 5.71 20.76 5.63
CA LEU A 45 4.35 20.24 5.69
C LEU A 45 4.43 18.71 5.64
N ASP A 46 4.00 18.06 6.71
CA ASP A 46 3.86 16.60 6.76
C ASP A 46 2.41 16.18 6.58
N ILE A 47 2.21 15.10 5.83
CA ILE A 47 0.92 14.49 5.50
C ILE A 47 1.05 12.99 5.77
N GLU A 48 0.07 12.45 6.48
CA GLU A 48 -0.07 11.02 6.77
C GLU A 48 -1.38 10.54 6.15
N LEU A 49 -1.31 9.43 5.42
CA LEU A 49 -2.48 8.78 4.82
C LEU A 49 -2.57 7.35 5.35
N ASP A 50 -3.76 6.94 5.80
CA ASP A 50 -4.00 5.53 6.12
C ASP A 50 -3.85 4.67 4.85
N VAL A 51 -3.08 3.60 4.96
CA VAL A 51 -2.87 2.61 3.89
C VAL A 51 -2.88 1.20 4.47
N GLU A 52 -3.04 0.21 3.61
CA GLU A 52 -2.97 -1.20 3.99
C GLU A 52 -1.63 -1.77 3.55
N ALA A 53 -0.85 -2.28 4.50
CA ALA A 53 0.44 -2.90 4.23
C ALA A 53 0.31 -4.00 3.17
N GLY A 54 1.21 -4.03 2.19
CA GLY A 54 1.18 -4.96 1.07
C GLY A 54 0.32 -4.52 -0.12
N THR A 55 -0.55 -3.52 0.04
CA THR A 55 -1.37 -2.99 -1.05
C THR A 55 -0.57 -2.05 -1.94
N GLN A 56 -0.76 -2.16 -3.26
CA GLN A 56 -0.12 -1.27 -4.22
C GLN A 56 -1.00 -0.05 -4.48
N TYR A 57 -0.41 1.13 -4.29
CA TYR A 57 -1.07 2.42 -4.48
C TYR A 57 -0.40 3.26 -5.57
N LYS A 58 -1.17 4.18 -6.13
CA LYS A 58 -0.71 5.35 -6.90
C LYS A 58 -1.03 6.60 -6.12
N LEU A 59 0.01 7.30 -5.68
CA LEU A 59 -0.07 8.64 -5.16
C LEU A 59 -0.04 9.65 -6.31
N GLN A 60 -0.86 10.68 -6.24
CA GLN A 60 -0.73 11.90 -7.03
C GLN A 60 -0.77 13.13 -6.11
N LEU A 61 0.23 14.01 -6.24
CA LEU A 61 0.27 15.31 -5.57
C LEU A 61 0.15 16.42 -6.61
N LEU A 62 -0.62 17.46 -6.30
CA LEU A 62 -0.94 18.56 -7.21
C LEU A 62 -0.44 19.90 -6.67
N PHE A 63 0.15 20.70 -7.55
CA PHE A 63 0.79 21.97 -7.21
C PHE A 63 0.52 23.05 -8.27
N ALA A 64 0.27 24.27 -7.83
CA ALA A 64 0.32 25.47 -8.65
C ALA A 64 0.87 26.65 -7.85
N GLU A 65 1.65 27.51 -8.52
CA GLU A 65 2.35 28.65 -7.95
C GLU A 65 1.87 29.98 -8.54
N SER A 66 1.60 30.94 -7.65
CA SER A 66 0.92 32.20 -7.98
C SER A 66 1.62 33.45 -7.45
N CYS A 67 2.69 33.36 -6.65
CA CYS A 67 3.41 34.54 -6.19
C CYS A 67 4.92 34.47 -6.32
N CYS A 68 5.49 33.27 -6.15
CA CYS A 68 6.81 33.19 -5.55
C CYS A 68 7.72 32.24 -6.31
N ASN A 69 9.01 32.60 -6.38
CA ASN A 69 10.03 31.63 -6.77
C ASN A 69 10.36 30.79 -5.54
N ARG A 70 9.70 29.64 -5.43
CA ARG A 70 9.78 28.76 -4.28
C ARG A 70 10.33 27.40 -4.68
N GLY A 71 11.17 26.84 -3.82
CA GLY A 71 11.70 25.49 -3.98
C GLY A 71 11.71 24.72 -2.66
N PHE A 72 11.38 23.45 -2.72
CA PHE A 72 11.37 22.53 -1.59
C PHE A 72 11.58 21.10 -2.08
N ASP A 73 11.86 20.18 -1.18
CA ASP A 73 12.06 18.76 -1.43
C ASP A 73 10.77 17.99 -1.13
N LEU A 74 10.60 16.86 -1.81
CA LEU A 74 9.52 15.89 -1.58
C LEU A 74 10.12 14.58 -1.09
N PHE A 75 9.63 14.10 0.05
CA PHE A 75 9.99 12.82 0.63
C PHE A 75 8.76 11.91 0.76
N LEU A 76 8.97 10.61 0.56
CA LEU A 76 8.03 9.54 0.88
C LEU A 76 8.75 8.52 1.75
N GLU A 77 8.20 8.12 2.89
CA GLU A 77 8.85 7.17 3.82
C GLU A 77 10.31 7.53 4.15
N ASP A 78 10.56 8.80 4.46
CA ASP A 78 11.89 9.40 4.67
C ASP A 78 12.86 9.33 3.47
N GLU A 79 12.45 8.77 2.33
CA GLU A 79 13.21 8.75 1.08
C GLU A 79 12.95 10.01 0.26
N GLN A 80 14.01 10.72 -0.13
CA GLN A 80 13.91 11.90 -0.97
C GLN A 80 13.57 11.52 -2.41
N MET A 81 12.34 11.83 -2.84
CA MET A 81 11.85 11.52 -4.17
C MET A 81 12.18 12.60 -5.19
N VAL A 82 12.08 13.86 -4.77
CA VAL A 82 12.40 15.02 -5.63
C VAL A 82 13.26 16.00 -4.85
N ASP A 83 14.43 16.30 -5.40
CA ASP A 83 15.38 17.28 -4.89
C ASP A 83 15.17 18.63 -5.56
N ASN A 84 15.10 19.68 -4.75
CA ASN A 84 14.96 21.08 -5.18
C ASN A 84 13.79 21.29 -6.14
N MET A 85 12.60 20.73 -5.82
CA MET A 85 11.40 20.91 -6.62
C MET A 85 10.98 22.38 -6.61
N ASN A 86 10.95 23.01 -7.79
CA ASN A 86 10.56 24.40 -7.95
C ASN A 86 9.32 24.50 -8.84
N VAL A 87 8.16 24.71 -8.22
CA VAL A 87 6.84 24.58 -8.88
C VAL A 87 6.71 25.52 -10.07
N GLN A 88 7.00 26.82 -9.92
CA GLN A 88 6.85 27.77 -11.03
C GLN A 88 7.75 27.45 -12.23
N ARG A 89 8.94 26.86 -12.02
CA ARG A 89 9.82 26.46 -13.14
C ARG A 89 9.21 25.32 -13.95
N ILE A 90 8.56 24.37 -13.28
CA ILE A 90 7.93 23.21 -13.93
C ILE A 90 6.59 23.64 -14.57
N GLN A 91 5.83 24.49 -13.89
CA GLN A 91 4.56 25.05 -14.35
C GLN A 91 4.72 25.96 -15.59
N GLY A 92 5.93 26.44 -15.87
CA GLY A 92 6.20 27.36 -16.99
C GLY A 92 6.06 28.84 -16.62
N GLY A 93 5.96 29.17 -15.34
CA GLY A 93 5.94 30.53 -14.81
C GLY A 93 5.01 30.67 -13.60
N ILE A 94 5.22 31.75 -12.84
CA ILE A 94 4.32 32.15 -11.76
C ILE A 94 2.99 32.65 -12.36
N ASN A 95 1.86 32.28 -11.77
CA ASN A 95 0.50 32.60 -12.26
C ASN A 95 0.21 32.08 -13.67
N ASN A 96 0.81 30.96 -14.06
CA ASN A 96 0.40 30.30 -15.31
C ASN A 96 -0.90 29.52 -15.07
N GLY A 97 -2.05 30.12 -15.40
CA GLY A 97 -3.36 29.50 -15.21
C GLY A 97 -3.63 28.30 -16.12
N SER A 98 -2.92 28.17 -17.25
CA SER A 98 -3.17 27.08 -18.20
C SER A 98 -2.40 25.79 -17.88
N GLN A 99 -1.57 25.78 -16.84
CA GLN A 99 -0.73 24.64 -16.47
C GLN A 99 -0.59 24.56 -14.95
N GLY A 100 -0.72 23.35 -14.42
CA GLY A 100 -0.30 22.99 -13.06
C GLY A 100 0.90 22.05 -13.10
N VAL A 101 1.34 21.61 -11.92
CA VAL A 101 2.37 20.59 -11.75
C VAL A 101 1.78 19.43 -10.97
N PHE A 102 2.11 18.21 -11.36
CA PHE A 102 1.79 17.04 -10.58
C PHE A 102 3.01 16.15 -10.38
N TYR A 103 3.02 15.44 -9.27
CA TYR A 103 3.92 14.32 -9.01
C TYR A 103 3.10 13.06 -8.87
N THR A 104 3.49 11.97 -9.55
CA THR A 104 2.86 10.65 -9.38
C THR A 104 3.90 9.62 -8.99
N HIS A 105 3.52 8.72 -8.09
CA HIS A 105 4.37 7.60 -7.68
C HIS A 105 3.52 6.36 -7.39
N THR A 106 4.04 5.21 -7.81
CA THR A 106 3.46 3.90 -7.48
C THR A 106 4.34 3.23 -6.45
N PHE A 107 3.74 2.77 -5.35
CA PHE A 107 4.45 2.10 -4.26
C PHE A 107 3.60 0.96 -3.71
N THR A 108 4.25 -0.01 -3.05
CA THR A 108 3.59 -0.98 -2.18
C THR A 108 3.73 -0.49 -0.75
N ALA A 109 2.63 -0.33 -0.03
CA ALA A 109 2.65 0.16 1.34
C ALA A 109 3.44 -0.80 2.25
N GLY A 110 4.39 -0.27 3.00
CA GLY A 110 5.23 -1.06 3.91
C GLY A 110 4.55 -1.33 5.26
N ASP A 111 3.69 -0.41 5.70
CA ASP A 111 2.92 -0.49 6.94
C ASP A 111 1.53 0.16 6.77
N GLY A 112 0.90 0.58 7.87
CA GLY A 112 -0.44 1.16 7.90
C GLY A 112 -0.53 2.64 7.56
N THR A 113 0.59 3.33 7.28
CA THR A 113 0.61 4.78 7.11
C THR A 113 1.61 5.20 6.03
N LEU A 114 1.13 5.90 5.00
CA LEU A 114 2.01 6.57 4.05
C LEU A 114 2.44 7.93 4.62
N ASN A 115 3.74 8.10 4.83
CA ASN A 115 4.36 9.34 5.29
C ASN A 115 4.85 10.18 4.12
N ILE A 116 4.31 11.39 3.97
CA ILE A 116 4.72 12.35 2.94
C ILE A 116 5.22 13.62 3.61
N THR A 117 6.45 14.02 3.31
CA THR A 117 7.00 15.30 3.78
C THR A 117 7.30 16.20 2.59
N LEU A 118 6.73 17.39 2.59
CA LEU A 118 7.16 18.50 1.76
C LEU A 118 8.01 19.42 2.63
N GLY A 119 9.29 19.60 2.32
CA GLY A 119 10.19 20.30 3.25
C GLY A 119 11.55 20.61 2.65
N GLY A 120 12.60 20.61 3.47
CA GLY A 120 13.96 20.84 2.98
C GLY A 120 14.19 22.27 2.46
N SER A 121 15.21 22.45 1.61
CA SER A 121 15.56 23.77 1.09
C SER A 121 16.23 23.71 -0.28
N ASP A 122 15.75 24.52 -1.22
CA ASP A 122 16.37 24.80 -2.51
C ASP A 122 17.28 26.04 -2.43
N PRO A 123 18.62 25.88 -2.51
CA PRO A 123 19.54 27.03 -2.52
C PRO A 123 19.33 27.97 -3.72
N GLY A 124 18.68 27.49 -4.78
CA GLY A 124 18.29 28.26 -5.96
C GLY A 124 16.99 29.05 -5.81
N ALA A 125 16.24 28.88 -4.71
CA ALA A 125 14.99 29.57 -4.45
C ALA A 125 15.06 30.46 -3.18
N PRO A 126 14.56 31.71 -3.24
CA PRO A 126 14.48 32.58 -2.08
C PRO A 126 13.40 32.17 -1.06
N ASP A 127 12.39 31.41 -1.48
CA ASP A 127 11.29 30.92 -0.65
C ASP A 127 11.35 29.39 -0.57
N ASN A 128 11.23 28.83 0.64
CA ASN A 128 11.29 27.38 0.89
C ASN A 128 10.06 26.89 1.67
N ASN A 129 8.94 27.61 1.58
CA ASN A 129 7.70 27.29 2.28
C ASN A 129 6.85 26.33 1.45
N PRO A 130 6.85 25.00 1.68
CA PRO A 130 6.15 24.06 0.81
C PRO A 130 4.66 24.37 0.63
N ILE A 131 4.13 24.00 -0.53
CA ILE A 131 2.70 24.08 -0.86
C ILE A 131 2.16 22.76 -1.35
N LEU A 132 0.86 22.55 -1.15
CA LEU A 132 0.08 21.49 -1.75
C LEU A 132 -1.30 22.04 -2.11
N ASN A 133 -1.75 21.84 -3.34
CA ASN A 133 -3.11 22.22 -3.77
C ASN A 133 -4.09 21.07 -3.52
N GLY A 134 -3.68 19.86 -3.86
CA GLY A 134 -4.49 18.66 -3.63
C GLY A 134 -3.68 17.38 -3.77
N LEU A 135 -4.29 16.27 -3.40
CA LEU A 135 -3.72 14.94 -3.61
C LEU A 135 -4.82 13.93 -3.96
N THR A 136 -4.42 12.84 -4.59
CA THR A 136 -5.21 11.61 -4.70
C THR A 136 -4.35 10.41 -4.32
N LEU A 137 -4.99 9.40 -3.76
CA LEU A 137 -4.41 8.09 -3.52
C LEU A 137 -5.35 7.04 -4.09
N GLU A 138 -4.85 6.23 -5.01
CA GLU A 138 -5.62 5.21 -5.73
C GLU A 138 -4.99 3.83 -5.48
N VAL A 139 -5.80 2.81 -5.22
CA VAL A 139 -5.35 1.42 -5.18
C VAL A 139 -5.17 0.93 -6.64
N LEU A 140 -3.97 0.49 -7.00
CA LEU A 140 -3.63 0.11 -8.38
C LEU A 140 -3.82 -1.37 -8.70
N ALA A 141 -3.70 -2.22 -7.69
CA ALA A 141 -4.04 -3.62 -7.77
C ALA A 141 -4.97 -3.88 -6.60
N GLY A 142 -6.10 -4.55 -6.84
CA GLY A 142 -6.86 -5.18 -5.75
C GLY A 142 -5.89 -5.94 -4.86
N LEU A 143 -6.22 -6.08 -3.58
CA LEU A 143 -5.40 -6.85 -2.63
C LEU A 143 -4.92 -8.12 -3.34
N LEU A 144 -3.62 -8.43 -3.30
CA LEU A 144 -3.15 -9.66 -3.94
C LEU A 144 -3.97 -10.81 -3.34
N GLY A 145 -4.70 -11.57 -4.15
CA GLY A 145 -5.63 -12.59 -3.66
C GLY A 145 -7.09 -12.15 -3.46
N ASP A 146 -7.44 -10.88 -3.65
CA ASP A 146 -8.84 -10.40 -3.79
C ASP A 146 -9.29 -10.69 -5.23
N PHE A 147 -9.91 -11.85 -5.40
CA PHE A 147 -10.29 -12.38 -6.70
C PHE A 147 -11.67 -11.88 -7.16
N ASN A 148 -12.50 -11.40 -6.23
CA ASN A 148 -13.81 -10.84 -6.55
C ASN A 148 -13.77 -9.29 -6.76
N GLY A 149 -12.64 -8.65 -6.42
CA GLY A 149 -12.39 -7.22 -6.57
C GLY A 149 -13.19 -6.35 -5.59
N ASN A 150 -13.62 -6.90 -4.46
CA ASN A 150 -14.46 -6.20 -3.47
C ASN A 150 -13.62 -5.34 -2.50
N GLY A 151 -12.29 -5.43 -2.56
CA GLY A 151 -11.36 -4.69 -1.70
C GLY A 151 -11.16 -5.30 -0.32
N ALA A 152 -11.53 -6.57 -0.11
CA ALA A 152 -11.26 -7.35 1.10
C ALA A 152 -10.60 -8.68 0.71
N LEU A 153 -9.87 -9.28 1.66
CA LEU A 153 -9.44 -10.68 1.57
C LEU A 153 -10.38 -11.49 2.47
N ASP A 154 -11.41 -12.10 1.88
CA ASP A 154 -12.46 -12.77 2.63
C ASP A 154 -12.69 -14.22 2.17
N ALA A 155 -13.69 -14.89 2.76
CA ALA A 155 -13.97 -16.30 2.49
C ALA A 155 -14.31 -16.54 1.01
N GLU A 156 -14.91 -15.54 0.34
CA GLU A 156 -15.33 -15.67 -1.05
C GLU A 156 -14.12 -15.74 -1.99
N ASP A 157 -12.99 -15.12 -1.62
CA ASP A 157 -11.75 -15.18 -2.38
C ASP A 157 -11.08 -16.57 -2.30
N ILE A 158 -10.96 -17.13 -1.10
CA ILE A 158 -10.39 -18.48 -0.95
C ILE A 158 -11.32 -19.56 -1.52
N ASP A 159 -12.63 -19.34 -1.52
CA ASP A 159 -13.60 -20.19 -2.23
C ASP A 159 -13.38 -20.11 -3.76
N LEU A 160 -13.20 -18.90 -4.32
CA LEU A 160 -12.86 -18.72 -5.74
C LEU A 160 -11.54 -19.38 -6.12
N LEU A 161 -10.52 -19.26 -5.27
CA LEU A 161 -9.23 -19.90 -5.47
C LEU A 161 -9.32 -21.43 -5.41
N SER A 162 -10.09 -21.98 -4.46
CA SER A 162 -10.30 -23.42 -4.32
C SER A 162 -11.06 -23.99 -5.53
N ALA A 163 -12.09 -23.29 -5.99
CA ALA A 163 -12.79 -23.62 -7.23
C ALA A 163 -11.86 -23.55 -8.46
N ALA A 164 -10.94 -22.58 -8.51
CA ALA A 164 -9.97 -22.47 -9.58
C ALA A 164 -8.96 -23.62 -9.58
N ALA A 165 -8.42 -23.98 -8.41
CA ALA A 165 -7.52 -25.12 -8.23
C ALA A 165 -8.17 -26.45 -8.65
N ASN A 166 -9.47 -26.61 -8.41
CA ASN A 166 -10.24 -27.81 -8.76
C ASN A 166 -10.65 -27.93 -10.24
N GLY A 167 -10.40 -26.92 -11.08
CA GLY A 167 -10.59 -27.10 -12.53
C GLY A 167 -10.80 -25.85 -13.38
N ALA A 168 -10.99 -24.67 -12.80
CA ALA A 168 -11.16 -23.44 -13.60
C ALA A 168 -9.80 -22.85 -14.05
N GLY A 169 -8.78 -22.95 -13.19
CA GLY A 169 -7.47 -22.31 -13.36
C GLY A 169 -7.56 -20.80 -13.62
N GLY A 170 -6.49 -20.23 -14.17
CA GLY A 170 -6.42 -18.83 -14.59
C GLY A 170 -5.18 -18.14 -14.03
N ALA A 171 -4.49 -17.37 -14.86
CA ALA A 171 -3.22 -16.73 -14.50
C ALA A 171 -3.34 -15.76 -13.30
N GLN A 172 -4.55 -15.28 -13.00
CA GLN A 172 -4.80 -14.45 -11.82
C GLN A 172 -4.74 -15.25 -10.51
N PHE A 173 -5.02 -16.56 -10.55
CA PHE A 173 -5.05 -17.45 -9.39
C PHE A 173 -3.70 -18.16 -9.13
N ASP A 174 -2.73 -18.04 -10.06
CA ASP A 174 -1.35 -18.53 -9.89
C ASP A 174 -0.56 -17.52 -9.05
N LEU A 175 -0.70 -17.65 -7.73
CA LEU A 175 -0.07 -16.78 -6.75
C LEU A 175 1.41 -17.12 -6.56
N THR A 176 1.81 -18.36 -6.81
CA THR A 176 3.20 -18.83 -6.71
C THR A 176 4.04 -18.43 -7.93
N GLY A 177 3.40 -18.16 -9.07
CA GLY A 177 4.04 -17.83 -10.34
C GLY A 177 4.70 -19.04 -11.01
N ASP A 178 4.28 -20.25 -10.66
CA ASP A 178 4.88 -21.50 -11.15
C ASP A 178 4.19 -22.06 -12.41
N GLY A 179 3.09 -21.42 -12.81
CA GLY A 179 2.29 -21.77 -13.98
C GLY A 179 1.17 -22.78 -13.71
N ASN A 180 1.01 -23.23 -12.45
CA ASN A 180 -0.10 -24.06 -12.00
C ASN A 180 -1.02 -23.24 -11.08
N VAL A 181 -2.25 -23.72 -10.92
CA VAL A 181 -3.18 -23.20 -9.90
C VAL A 181 -3.54 -24.41 -9.05
N ASP A 182 -2.94 -24.51 -7.87
CA ASP A 182 -3.06 -25.68 -7.00
C ASP A 182 -2.96 -25.32 -5.50
N ASP A 183 -2.78 -26.34 -4.65
CA ASP A 183 -2.68 -26.17 -3.20
C ASP A 183 -1.52 -25.27 -2.77
N ALA A 184 -0.48 -25.11 -3.58
CA ALA A 184 0.61 -24.19 -3.27
C ALA A 184 0.16 -22.73 -3.36
N ASP A 185 -0.77 -22.41 -4.26
CA ASP A 185 -1.39 -21.09 -4.33
C ASP A 185 -2.34 -20.87 -3.16
N ARG A 186 -3.10 -21.89 -2.77
CA ARG A 186 -3.97 -21.85 -1.57
C ARG A 186 -3.16 -21.63 -0.30
N ASP A 187 -2.06 -22.35 -0.12
CA ASP A 187 -1.16 -22.18 1.04
C ASP A 187 -0.59 -20.76 1.08
N LYS A 188 -0.15 -20.24 -0.07
CA LYS A 188 0.31 -18.86 -0.18
C LYS A 188 -0.79 -17.85 0.17
N TRP A 189 -2.03 -18.08 -0.31
CA TRP A 189 -3.16 -17.21 0.02
C TRP A 189 -3.43 -17.20 1.53
N VAL A 190 -3.58 -18.37 2.15
CA VAL A 190 -3.93 -18.49 3.57
C VAL A 190 -2.80 -17.98 4.47
N VAL A 191 -1.57 -18.42 4.22
CA VAL A 191 -0.45 -18.24 5.16
C VAL A 191 0.26 -16.91 4.97
N GLU A 192 0.50 -16.47 3.74
CA GLU A 192 1.33 -15.30 3.44
C GLU A 192 0.49 -14.05 3.13
N ILE A 193 -0.62 -14.21 2.40
CA ILE A 193 -1.43 -13.09 1.88
C ILE A 193 -2.49 -12.67 2.90
N ALA A 194 -3.43 -13.56 3.23
CA ALA A 194 -4.46 -13.34 4.25
C ALA A 194 -3.88 -13.37 5.67
N ASN A 195 -2.66 -13.89 5.82
CA ASN A 195 -1.95 -14.04 7.09
C ASN A 195 -2.84 -14.65 8.18
N THR A 196 -3.49 -15.77 7.86
CA THR A 196 -4.36 -16.52 8.76
C THR A 196 -3.95 -18.00 8.85
N TYR A 197 -4.71 -18.80 9.59
CA TYR A 197 -4.54 -20.24 9.75
C TYR A 197 -5.59 -20.99 8.93
N TYR A 198 -5.21 -22.18 8.43
CA TYR A 198 -6.20 -23.19 8.11
C TYR A 198 -7.01 -23.52 9.37
N GLY A 199 -8.34 -23.46 9.28
CA GLY A 199 -9.24 -23.63 10.43
C GLY A 199 -9.93 -22.34 10.88
N ASP A 200 -9.35 -21.17 10.60
CA ASP A 200 -9.96 -19.87 10.88
C ASP A 200 -11.08 -19.61 9.86
N SER A 201 -12.32 -19.89 10.26
CA SER A 201 -13.49 -19.94 9.37
C SER A 201 -14.17 -18.58 9.24
N ASP A 202 -13.84 -17.61 10.08
CA ASP A 202 -14.33 -16.25 9.97
C ASP A 202 -13.26 -15.22 9.59
N LEU A 203 -12.03 -15.68 9.39
CA LEU A 203 -10.86 -14.93 8.94
C LEU A 203 -10.52 -13.78 9.90
N ASP A 204 -10.73 -13.97 11.20
CA ASP A 204 -10.37 -12.98 12.23
C ASP A 204 -8.88 -13.01 12.61
N GLY A 205 -8.13 -13.94 12.01
CA GLY A 205 -6.69 -14.14 12.20
C GLY A 205 -6.36 -15.19 13.25
N GLU A 206 -7.35 -15.79 13.92
CA GLU A 206 -7.19 -16.78 14.98
C GLU A 206 -7.95 -18.07 14.66
N PHE A 207 -7.27 -19.22 14.70
CA PHE A 207 -7.96 -20.51 14.69
C PHE A 207 -8.29 -20.94 16.12
N SER A 208 -9.57 -20.94 16.49
CA SER A 208 -10.02 -21.24 17.85
C SER A 208 -11.30 -22.08 17.90
N SER A 209 -11.79 -22.33 19.11
CA SER A 209 -13.07 -23.01 19.32
C SER A 209 -14.29 -22.25 18.76
N THR A 210 -14.20 -20.94 18.49
CA THR A 210 -15.30 -20.19 17.86
C THR A 210 -15.51 -20.61 16.41
N ASP A 211 -14.45 -20.94 15.68
CA ASP A 211 -14.52 -21.47 14.31
C ASP A 211 -15.24 -22.81 14.27
N PHE A 212 -14.93 -23.69 15.22
CA PHE A 212 -15.64 -24.97 15.32
C PHE A 212 -17.15 -24.75 15.57
N VAL A 213 -17.53 -23.80 16.42
CA VAL A 213 -18.94 -23.48 16.62
C VAL A 213 -19.57 -23.00 15.31
N ARG A 214 -18.87 -22.20 14.51
CA ARG A 214 -19.33 -21.70 13.21
C ARG A 214 -19.60 -22.85 12.24
N VAL A 215 -18.58 -23.67 11.93
CA VAL A 215 -18.69 -24.75 10.92
C VAL A 215 -19.67 -25.85 11.35
N PHE A 216 -19.74 -26.20 12.65
CA PHE A 216 -20.75 -27.16 13.12
C PHE A 216 -22.17 -26.60 13.17
N THR A 217 -22.33 -25.28 13.15
CA THR A 217 -23.66 -24.64 13.03
C THR A 217 -24.16 -24.68 11.59
N ALA A 218 -23.26 -24.66 10.59
CA ALA A 218 -23.62 -24.87 9.19
C ALA A 218 -24.22 -26.27 8.96
N GLY A 219 -23.67 -27.27 9.67
CA GLY A 219 -24.25 -28.61 9.75
C GLY A 219 -23.88 -29.54 8.60
N GLU A 220 -22.77 -29.27 7.91
CA GLU A 220 -22.33 -29.99 6.70
C GLU A 220 -21.30 -31.08 6.99
N TYR A 221 -20.82 -31.18 8.24
CA TYR A 221 -19.83 -32.19 8.62
C TYR A 221 -20.31 -33.62 8.32
N GLU A 222 -19.64 -34.29 7.38
CA GLU A 222 -19.93 -35.67 6.98
C GLU A 222 -21.42 -35.90 6.63
N ASP A 223 -22.06 -34.91 5.98
CA ASP A 223 -23.49 -34.95 5.64
C ASP A 223 -23.83 -35.79 4.37
N ALA A 224 -22.80 -36.17 3.62
CA ALA A 224 -22.85 -36.90 2.35
C ALA A 224 -23.53 -36.14 1.19
N ILE A 225 -23.43 -34.81 1.20
CA ILE A 225 -23.79 -33.94 0.08
C ILE A 225 -22.48 -33.45 -0.55
N ASP A 226 -22.20 -33.89 -1.78
CA ASP A 226 -20.95 -33.49 -2.44
C ASP A 226 -20.99 -31.99 -2.84
N GLY A 227 -19.95 -31.24 -2.50
CA GLY A 227 -19.65 -29.89 -2.99
C GLY A 227 -20.54 -28.79 -2.44
N ASN A 228 -21.07 -28.93 -1.22
CA ASN A 228 -21.90 -27.90 -0.59
C ASN A 228 -21.17 -27.02 0.43
N SER A 229 -19.91 -27.29 0.76
CA SER A 229 -19.16 -26.52 1.75
C SER A 229 -18.28 -25.44 1.16
N THR A 230 -18.30 -24.28 1.80
CA THR A 230 -17.34 -23.18 1.62
C THR A 230 -16.28 -23.18 2.73
N TRP A 231 -15.26 -22.33 2.63
CA TRP A 231 -14.28 -22.12 3.69
C TRP A 231 -14.93 -21.79 5.04
N SER A 232 -15.95 -20.91 5.02
CA SER A 232 -16.72 -20.51 6.21
C SER A 232 -17.56 -21.64 6.82
N GLU A 233 -17.80 -22.70 6.06
CA GLU A 233 -18.61 -23.86 6.43
C GLU A 233 -17.75 -25.11 6.74
N GLY A 234 -16.45 -25.03 6.49
CA GLY A 234 -15.44 -26.00 6.93
C GLY A 234 -14.58 -26.63 5.84
N ASP A 235 -14.73 -26.24 4.57
CA ASP A 235 -13.90 -26.69 3.44
C ASP A 235 -12.50 -26.06 3.48
N TRP A 236 -11.68 -26.49 4.43
CA TRP A 236 -10.34 -25.95 4.63
C TRP A 236 -9.31 -26.60 3.72
N ASN A 237 -9.56 -27.83 3.24
CA ASN A 237 -8.72 -28.46 2.22
C ASN A 237 -9.09 -28.01 0.80
N GLY A 238 -10.24 -27.37 0.60
CA GLY A 238 -10.68 -26.81 -0.67
C GLY A 238 -11.26 -27.85 -1.64
N ASP A 239 -11.70 -29.03 -1.17
CA ASP A 239 -12.29 -30.07 -2.01
C ASP A 239 -13.81 -29.95 -2.17
N GLY A 240 -14.44 -29.01 -1.46
CA GLY A 240 -15.86 -28.68 -1.51
C GLY A 240 -16.70 -29.39 -0.44
N ASP A 241 -16.11 -30.21 0.43
CA ASP A 241 -16.82 -31.03 1.42
C ASP A 241 -16.25 -30.89 2.83
N PHE A 242 -17.02 -30.39 3.81
CA PHE A 242 -16.55 -30.38 5.20
C PHE A 242 -16.54 -31.79 5.82
N ASN A 243 -15.36 -32.37 6.00
CA ASN A 243 -15.20 -33.70 6.55
C ASN A 243 -13.90 -33.85 7.39
N SER A 244 -13.58 -35.09 7.78
CA SER A 244 -12.39 -35.33 8.59
C SER A 244 -11.05 -34.96 7.93
N SER A 245 -10.96 -34.83 6.59
CA SER A 245 -9.75 -34.35 5.90
C SER A 245 -9.46 -32.87 6.14
N ASP A 246 -10.47 -32.03 6.34
CA ASP A 246 -10.29 -30.61 6.67
C ASP A 246 -9.61 -30.43 8.01
N PHE A 247 -10.00 -31.24 8.99
CA PHE A 247 -9.31 -31.28 10.27
C PHE A 247 -7.84 -31.68 10.11
N VAL A 248 -7.53 -32.59 9.20
CA VAL A 248 -6.13 -32.96 8.94
C VAL A 248 -5.35 -31.76 8.44
N VAL A 249 -5.88 -30.99 7.48
CA VAL A 249 -5.22 -29.79 6.95
C VAL A 249 -5.08 -28.71 8.03
N ALA A 250 -6.17 -28.36 8.73
CA ALA A 250 -6.13 -27.35 9.79
C ALA A 250 -5.16 -27.69 10.92
N PHE A 251 -5.18 -28.92 11.42
CA PHE A 251 -4.25 -29.31 12.50
C PHE A 251 -2.81 -29.55 12.03
N GLN A 252 -2.58 -29.84 10.74
CA GLN A 252 -1.23 -29.84 10.16
C GLN A 252 -0.68 -28.41 10.03
N GLY A 253 -1.54 -27.44 9.68
CA GLY A 253 -1.20 -26.01 9.67
C GLY A 253 -0.92 -25.44 11.06
N GLY A 254 -1.52 -26.01 12.11
CA GLY A 254 -1.32 -25.61 13.51
C GLY A 254 -2.14 -24.37 13.87
N GLY A 255 -1.71 -23.59 14.88
CA GLY A 255 -2.37 -22.33 15.24
C GLY A 255 -3.55 -22.43 16.20
N PHE A 256 -4.14 -23.62 16.39
CA PHE A 256 -5.31 -23.79 17.26
C PHE A 256 -5.07 -23.28 18.69
N GLU A 257 -5.84 -22.29 19.11
CA GLU A 257 -5.81 -21.65 20.44
C GLU A 257 -4.42 -21.05 20.79
N ILE A 258 -3.64 -20.65 19.78
CA ILE A 258 -2.36 -19.94 19.95
C ILE A 258 -2.56 -18.40 19.96
N GLY A 259 -3.71 -17.93 19.48
CA GLY A 259 -4.03 -16.51 19.33
C GLY A 259 -3.87 -16.01 17.89
N PRO A 260 -4.26 -14.74 17.64
CA PRO A 260 -4.24 -14.17 16.30
C PRO A 260 -2.82 -14.13 15.71
N ARG A 261 -2.69 -14.36 14.39
CA ARG A 261 -1.43 -14.08 13.69
C ARG A 261 -1.13 -12.59 13.78
N THR A 262 -0.03 -12.24 14.42
CA THR A 262 0.49 -10.87 14.37
C THR A 262 0.86 -10.55 12.92
N GLY A 263 0.35 -9.44 12.37
CA GLY A 263 0.78 -8.93 11.07
C GLY A 263 2.30 -8.97 10.96
N VAL A 264 2.81 -9.49 9.84
CA VAL A 264 4.25 -9.63 9.60
C VAL A 264 4.88 -8.24 9.71
N ALA A 265 5.47 -7.92 10.85
CA ALA A 265 6.27 -6.73 10.99
C ALA A 265 7.37 -6.81 9.94
N ALA A 266 7.41 -5.85 9.01
CA ALA A 266 8.48 -5.73 8.05
C ALA A 266 9.81 -5.86 8.80
N VAL A 267 10.58 -6.89 8.45
CA VAL A 267 11.91 -7.10 9.02
C VAL A 267 12.71 -5.83 8.73
N PRO A 268 13.24 -5.11 9.73
CA PRO A 268 14.10 -3.98 9.47
C PRO A 268 15.28 -4.49 8.65
N GLU A 269 15.41 -4.03 7.40
CA GLU A 269 16.57 -4.36 6.61
C GLU A 269 17.82 -3.96 7.42
N PRO A 270 18.88 -4.80 7.45
CA PRO A 270 20.08 -4.48 8.19
C PRO A 270 20.57 -3.14 7.68
N SER A 271 20.60 -2.15 8.58
CA SER A 271 21.03 -0.79 8.29
C SER A 271 22.29 -0.85 7.43
N ALA A 272 22.23 -0.30 6.21
CA ALA A 272 23.34 -0.27 5.25
C ALA A 272 24.63 0.40 5.79
N PHE A 273 24.62 0.88 7.04
CA PHE A 273 25.77 1.31 7.83
C PHE A 273 26.85 0.22 8.05
N GLY A 274 26.55 -1.06 7.85
CA GLY A 274 27.55 -2.14 7.91
C GLY A 274 28.52 -2.21 6.72
N LEU A 275 28.16 -1.66 5.56
CA LEU A 275 28.94 -1.81 4.31
C LEU A 275 29.89 -0.64 4.01
N TRP A 276 29.81 0.47 4.74
CA TRP A 276 30.75 1.59 4.61
C TRP A 276 31.99 1.47 5.51
N GLY A 277 31.95 0.61 6.54
CA GLY A 277 33.08 0.38 7.46
C GLY A 277 34.30 -0.34 6.83
N LEU A 278 34.11 -1.05 5.72
CA LEU A 278 35.19 -1.79 5.03
C LEU A 278 35.83 -1.01 3.87
N ALA A 279 35.18 0.05 3.35
CA ALA A 279 35.75 0.92 2.33
C ALA A 279 36.72 1.98 2.91
N ALA A 280 36.51 2.42 4.16
CA ALA A 280 37.31 3.48 4.78
C ALA A 280 38.73 3.04 5.23
N CYS A 281 38.95 1.74 5.47
CA CYS A 281 40.28 1.22 5.83
C CYS A 281 41.21 1.01 4.61
N GLY A 282 40.66 0.94 3.39
CA GLY A 282 41.44 0.77 2.15
C GLY A 282 42.07 2.06 1.62
N LEU A 283 41.42 3.22 1.82
CA LEU A 283 41.88 4.50 1.26
C LEU A 283 42.96 5.21 2.09
N MET A 284 43.10 4.93 3.38
CA MET A 284 44.20 5.47 4.21
C MET A 284 45.56 4.81 3.95
N GLY A 285 45.59 3.63 3.32
CA GLY A 285 46.84 2.96 2.93
C GLY A 285 47.49 3.50 1.65
N TRP A 286 46.71 4.12 0.76
CA TRP A 286 47.18 4.53 -0.57
C TRP A 286 47.81 5.93 -0.58
N LEU A 287 47.38 6.82 0.32
CA LEU A 287 47.91 8.19 0.41
C LEU A 287 49.28 8.29 1.08
N ARG A 288 49.77 7.24 1.76
CA ARG A 288 51.11 7.23 2.39
C ARG A 288 52.26 6.80 1.48
N ARG A 289 52.01 6.34 0.24
CA ARG A 289 53.06 5.85 -0.67
C ARG A 289 53.48 6.82 -1.78
N ARG A 290 52.99 8.06 -1.78
CA ARG A 290 53.36 9.09 -2.79
C ARG A 290 54.18 10.27 -2.26
N ILE A 291 54.73 10.17 -1.06
CA ILE A 291 55.71 11.13 -0.53
C ILE A 291 56.91 10.35 -0.01
N SER A 292 57.82 10.00 -0.93
CA SER A 292 59.21 9.61 -0.69
C SER A 292 59.98 9.80 -2.00
#